data_AF-A0A4Y2P6M3-F1
#
_entry.id   AF-A0A4Y2P6M3-F1
#
_cell.length_a   1.000
_cell.length_b   1.000
_cell.length_c   1.000
_cell.angle_alpha   90.00
_cell.angle_beta   90.00
_cell.angle_gamma   90.00
#
_symmetry.space_group_name_H-M   'P 1'
#
loop_
_entity.id
_entity.type
_entity.pdbx_description
1 polymer ?
#
loop_
_entity_poly.entity_id
_entity_poly.type
_entity_poly.pdbx_seq_one_letter_code
_entity_poly.pdbx_strand_id
1 'polypeptide(L)'
;MKNLKTFAGLTHGRDVSDSVLARWTQGMKALQHICYGIEEFSGVDLTSSDQHLKISDSKVQRDNDDSRKMAEWFKHYNPFPETSNLISLSTGVAGDSRMNCHMVKE
;
A
#
# COMPACT_ATOMS: atom_id res chain seq x y z
N MET A 1 36.29 5.85 1.84
CA MET A 1 36.57 5.72 0.40
C MET A 1 35.95 6.91 -0.32
N LYS A 2 36.72 7.66 -1.11
CA LYS A 2 36.26 8.87 -1.79
C LYS A 2 35.49 8.45 -3.05
N ASN A 3 34.23 8.87 -3.19
CA ASN A 3 33.48 8.70 -4.43
C ASN A 3 34.19 9.51 -5.53
N LEU A 4 34.53 8.85 -6.63
CA LEU A 4 35.11 9.49 -7.80
C LEU A 4 33.98 10.25 -8.50
N LYS A 5 34.04 11.59 -8.47
CA LYS A 5 33.06 12.44 -9.16
C LYS A 5 33.32 12.33 -10.65
N THR A 6 32.29 12.04 -11.44
CA THR A 6 32.39 12.12 -12.90
C THR A 6 32.07 13.52 -13.40
N PHE A 7 32.21 13.76 -14.70
CA PHE A 7 32.07 15.09 -15.30
C PHE A 7 30.68 15.67 -14.98
N ALA A 8 30.61 16.96 -14.62
CA ALA A 8 29.44 17.66 -14.08
C ALA A 8 29.01 17.30 -12.63
N GLY A 9 29.78 16.50 -11.89
CA GLY A 9 29.58 16.31 -10.45
C GLY A 9 28.51 15.29 -10.07
N LEU A 10 27.98 14.51 -11.04
CA LEU A 10 27.20 13.32 -10.73
C LEU A 10 28.11 12.26 -10.11
N THR A 11 27.61 11.60 -9.07
CA THR A 11 28.27 10.45 -8.46
C THR A 11 27.47 9.21 -8.78
N HIS A 12 28.06 8.25 -9.49
CA HIS A 12 27.46 6.94 -9.73
C HIS A 12 28.23 5.86 -8.96
N GLY A 13 27.57 4.72 -8.69
CA GLY A 13 28.19 3.57 -8.01
C GLY A 13 29.30 2.91 -8.84
N ARG A 14 30.03 1.97 -8.24
CA ARG A 14 31.20 1.30 -8.84
C ARG A 14 30.91 0.57 -10.16
N ASP A 15 29.65 0.19 -10.41
CA ASP A 15 29.24 -0.66 -11.52
C ASP A 15 28.40 0.04 -12.60
N VAL A 16 28.25 1.36 -12.51
CA VAL A 16 27.56 2.17 -13.53
C VAL A 16 28.62 2.93 -14.31
N SER A 17 28.61 2.90 -15.64
CA SER A 17 29.48 3.77 -16.44
C SER A 17 28.79 5.11 -16.73
N ASP A 18 29.58 6.17 -17.00
CA ASP A 18 29.04 7.46 -17.46
C ASP A 18 28.18 7.32 -18.72
N SER A 19 28.52 6.39 -19.62
CA SER A 19 27.73 6.11 -20.82
C SER A 19 26.37 5.48 -20.50
N VAL A 20 26.30 4.60 -19.51
CA VAL A 20 25.03 4.02 -19.02
C VAL A 20 24.18 5.11 -18.38
N LEU A 21 24.80 5.96 -17.55
CA LEU A 21 24.15 7.08 -16.89
C LEU A 21 23.58 8.11 -17.89
N ALA A 22 24.36 8.46 -18.92
CA ALA A 22 23.93 9.36 -19.98
C ALA A 22 22.75 8.79 -20.78
N ARG A 23 22.82 7.50 -21.16
CA ARG A 23 21.72 6.80 -21.83
C ARG A 23 20.45 6.77 -20.98
N TRP A 24 20.59 6.52 -19.68
CA TRP A 24 19.47 6.49 -18.75
C TRP A 24 18.83 7.88 -18.64
N THR A 25 19.64 8.92 -18.40
CA THR A 25 19.19 10.31 -18.31
C THR A 25 18.49 10.80 -19.58
N GLN A 26 19.03 10.45 -20.75
CA GLN A 26 18.41 10.80 -22.03
C GLN A 26 17.14 9.99 -22.31
N GLY A 27 17.15 8.69 -21.96
CA GLY A 27 16.01 7.78 -22.13
C GLY A 27 14.83 8.10 -21.23
N MET A 28 15.06 8.65 -20.04
CA MET A 28 14.00 9.02 -19.09
C MET A 28 12.99 10.00 -19.67
N LYS A 29 13.40 10.90 -20.58
CA LYS A 29 12.48 11.83 -21.25
C LYS A 29 11.49 11.09 -22.15
N ALA A 30 11.98 10.12 -22.93
CA ALA A 30 11.13 9.29 -23.77
C ALA A 30 10.20 8.41 -22.91
N LEU A 31 10.72 7.86 -21.81
CA LEU A 31 9.94 7.07 -20.87
C LEU A 31 8.80 7.88 -20.25
N GLN A 32 9.04 9.14 -19.86
CA GLN A 32 8.01 10.03 -19.31
C GLN A 32 6.83 10.20 -20.28
N HIS A 33 7.11 10.40 -21.58
CA HIS A 33 6.06 10.53 -22.59
C HIS A 33 5.27 9.21 -22.78
N ILE A 34 5.94 8.07 -22.68
CA ILE A 34 5.29 6.75 -22.74
C ILE A 34 4.39 6.54 -21.53
N CYS A 35 4.87 6.82 -20.32
CA CYS A 35 4.09 6.71 -19.09
C CYS A 35 2.84 7.61 -19.15
N TYR A 36 3.00 8.87 -19.56
CA TYR A 36 1.88 9.79 -19.74
C TYR A 36 0.86 9.27 -20.77
N GLY A 37 1.32 8.72 -21.90
CA GLY A 37 0.42 8.11 -22.88
C GLY A 37 -0.37 6.91 -22.35
N ILE A 38 0.26 6.10 -21.47
CA ILE A 38 -0.41 4.96 -20.81
C ILE A 38 -1.42 5.46 -19.77
N GLU A 39 -1.08 6.49 -18.99
CA GLU A 39 -1.96 7.14 -18.02
C GLU A 39 -3.22 7.69 -18.71
N GLU A 40 -3.05 8.46 -19.79
CA GLU A 40 -4.17 8.99 -20.58
C GLU A 40 -5.03 7.87 -21.19
N PHE A 41 -4.41 6.82 -21.74
CA PHE A 41 -5.14 5.69 -22.32
C PHE A 41 -5.94 4.90 -21.28
N SER A 42 -5.38 4.72 -20.08
CA SER A 42 -5.99 3.93 -19.01
C SER A 42 -6.91 4.75 -18.09
N GLY A 43 -6.83 6.08 -18.14
CA GLY A 43 -7.55 6.98 -17.22
C GLY A 43 -7.04 6.89 -15.78
N VAL A 44 -5.80 6.42 -15.57
CA VAL A 44 -5.19 6.24 -14.24
C VAL A 44 -4.01 7.19 -14.12
N ASP A 45 -3.98 7.98 -13.05
CA ASP A 45 -2.84 8.84 -12.72
C ASP A 45 -1.82 8.04 -11.88
N LEU A 46 -0.61 7.84 -12.41
CA LEU A 46 0.49 7.17 -11.72
C LEU A 46 1.37 8.16 -10.93
N THR A 47 0.77 9.20 -10.34
CA THR A 47 1.44 9.95 -9.27
C THR A 47 2.12 8.97 -8.33
N SER A 48 3.43 9.12 -8.14
CA SER A 48 4.21 8.24 -7.27
C SER A 48 3.74 8.44 -5.84
N SER A 49 2.69 7.73 -5.46
CA SER A 49 2.24 7.69 -4.09
C SER A 49 3.27 6.88 -3.32
N ASP A 50 3.95 7.54 -2.37
CA ASP A 50 4.79 6.90 -1.35
C ASP A 50 4.03 5.80 -0.57
N GLN A 51 2.72 5.64 -0.79
CA GLN A 51 1.88 4.62 -0.19
C GLN A 51 2.14 3.21 -0.74
N HIS A 52 2.90 3.03 -1.83
CA HIS A 52 3.39 1.69 -2.18
C HIS A 52 4.63 1.31 -1.37
N LEU A 53 4.52 1.37 -0.04
CA LEU A 53 5.44 0.62 0.80
C LEU A 53 5.17 -0.85 0.50
N LYS A 54 6.02 -1.48 -0.35
CA LYS A 54 5.98 -2.92 -0.64
C LYS A 54 5.57 -3.68 0.62
N ILE A 55 4.51 -4.47 0.52
CA ILE A 55 4.11 -5.41 1.57
C ILE A 55 5.34 -6.29 1.80
N SER A 56 6.08 -6.01 2.87
CA SER A 56 7.26 -6.75 3.25
C SER A 56 6.85 -7.83 4.22
N ASP A 57 7.57 -8.95 4.22
CA ASP A 57 7.32 -10.06 5.15
C ASP A 57 7.32 -9.58 6.61
N SER A 58 8.15 -8.59 6.94
CA SER A 58 8.18 -7.96 8.26
C SER A 58 6.90 -7.23 8.64
N LYS A 59 6.22 -6.58 7.67
CA LYS A 59 4.95 -5.91 7.90
C LYS A 59 3.82 -6.92 8.04
N VAL A 60 3.79 -7.93 7.19
CA VAL A 60 2.84 -9.05 7.28
C VAL A 60 2.97 -9.74 8.64
N GLN A 61 4.20 -10.01 9.08
CA GLN A 61 4.45 -10.63 10.37
C GLN A 61 3.95 -9.76 11.53
N ARG A 62 4.24 -8.45 11.51
CA ARG A 62 3.76 -7.52 12.54
C ARG A 62 2.23 -7.45 12.58
N ASP A 63 1.57 -7.37 11.43
CA ASP A 63 0.10 -7.32 11.37
C ASP A 63 -0.53 -8.63 11.89
N ASN A 64 0.09 -9.79 11.58
CA ASN A 64 -0.32 -11.09 12.14
C ASN A 64 -0.14 -11.14 13.67
N ASP A 65 0.98 -10.61 14.18
CA ASP A 65 1.25 -10.59 15.62
C ASP A 65 0.30 -9.65 16.37
N ASP A 66 -0.02 -8.50 15.80
CA ASP A 66 -0.97 -7.56 16.39
C ASP A 66 -2.40 -8.11 16.34
N SER A 67 -2.78 -8.81 15.26
CA SER A 67 -4.05 -9.54 15.16
C SER A 67 -4.16 -10.63 16.24
N ARG A 68 -3.07 -11.34 16.53
CA ARG A 68 -3.03 -12.36 17.59
C ARG A 68 -3.20 -11.74 18.97
N LYS A 69 -2.51 -10.63 19.26
CA LYS A 69 -2.66 -9.90 20.53
C LYS A 69 -4.09 -9.42 20.74
N MET A 70 -4.73 -8.88 19.69
CA MET A 70 -6.14 -8.48 19.73
C MET A 70 -7.05 -9.66 20.06
N ALA A 71 -6.85 -10.80 19.41
CA ALA A 71 -7.63 -12.01 19.68
C ALA A 71 -7.42 -12.53 21.12
N GLU A 72 -6.19 -12.50 21.65
CA GLU A 72 -5.90 -12.87 23.04
C GLU A 72 -6.54 -11.91 24.04
N TRP A 73 -6.57 -10.62 23.73
CA TRP A 73 -7.25 -9.62 24.54
C TRP A 73 -8.75 -9.87 24.59
N PHE A 74 -9.40 -10.14 23.45
CA PHE A 74 -10.83 -10.46 23.39
C PHE A 74 -11.21 -11.74 24.13
N LYS A 75 -10.31 -12.72 24.27
CA LYS A 75 -10.58 -13.92 25.09
C LYS A 75 -10.78 -13.60 26.57
N HIS A 76 -10.06 -12.61 27.08
CA HIS A 76 -10.12 -12.23 28.49
C HIS A 76 -11.13 -11.10 28.74
N TYR A 77 -11.29 -10.20 27.77
CA TYR A 77 -12.12 -9.01 27.85
C TYR A 77 -13.06 -8.92 26.66
N ASN A 78 -13.93 -9.92 26.50
CA ASN A 78 -14.90 -9.90 25.40
C ASN A 78 -15.93 -8.79 25.63
N PRO A 79 -15.96 -7.72 24.81
CA PRO A 79 -16.94 -6.64 24.97
C PRO A 79 -18.32 -7.03 24.43
N PHE A 80 -18.42 -8.16 23.71
CA PHE A 80 -19.63 -8.57 23.02
C PHE A 80 -20.48 -9.48 23.92
N PRO A 81 -21.78 -9.17 24.11
CA PRO A 81 -22.67 -10.05 24.83
C PRO A 81 -22.91 -11.35 24.04
N GLU A 82 -23.08 -12.47 24.75
CA GLU A 82 -23.51 -13.72 24.12
C GLU A 82 -24.98 -13.60 23.72
N THR A 83 -25.24 -13.46 22.42
CA THR A 83 -26.60 -13.37 21.88
C THR A 83 -26.71 -14.17 20.59
N SER A 84 -27.90 -14.74 20.34
CA SER A 84 -28.22 -15.40 19.07
C SER A 84 -28.49 -14.41 17.92
N ASN A 85 -28.57 -13.12 18.23
CA ASN A 85 -28.92 -12.09 17.26
C ASN A 85 -27.64 -11.52 16.63
N LEU A 86 -27.70 -11.23 15.33
CA LEU A 86 -26.63 -10.53 14.64
C LEU A 86 -26.71 -9.04 14.99
N ILE A 87 -25.73 -8.46 15.66
CA ILE A 87 -25.78 -7.06 16.09
C ILE A 87 -24.76 -6.23 15.30
N SER A 88 -25.22 -5.12 14.72
CA SER A 88 -24.34 -4.15 14.06
C SER A 88 -23.42 -3.48 15.09
N LEU A 89 -22.11 -3.52 14.85
CA LEU A 89 -21.14 -2.87 15.74
C LEU A 89 -21.18 -1.33 15.64
N SER A 90 -21.58 -0.78 14.50
CA SER A 90 -21.63 0.67 14.29
C SER A 90 -22.91 1.30 14.86
N THR A 91 -24.03 0.60 14.78
CA THR A 91 -25.35 1.16 15.16
C THR A 91 -25.98 0.48 16.37
N GLY A 92 -25.47 -0.68 16.80
CA GLY A 92 -26.08 -1.50 17.85
C GLY A 92 -27.39 -2.20 17.44
N VAL A 93 -27.82 -2.07 16.18
CA VAL A 93 -29.06 -2.66 15.69
C VAL A 93 -28.94 -4.19 15.63
N ALA A 94 -29.86 -4.88 16.30
CA ALA A 94 -30.00 -6.34 16.21
C ALA A 94 -30.80 -6.71 14.95
N GLY A 95 -30.22 -7.54 14.11
CA GLY A 95 -30.85 -8.10 12.93
C GLY A 95 -31.91 -9.13 13.28
N ASP A 96 -33.04 -9.02 12.61
CA ASP A 96 -34.12 -10.00 12.63
C ASP A 96 -34.24 -10.71 11.27
N SER A 97 -35.18 -11.64 11.13
CA SER A 97 -35.41 -12.39 9.89
C SER A 97 -35.93 -11.54 8.72
N ARG A 98 -36.27 -10.27 8.96
CA ARG A 98 -36.77 -9.33 7.95
C ARG A 98 -35.67 -8.39 7.47
N MET A 99 -34.57 -8.28 8.22
CA MET A 99 -33.47 -7.39 7.92
C MET A 99 -32.57 -7.97 6.82
N ASN A 100 -32.50 -7.27 5.68
CA ASN A 100 -31.60 -7.64 4.59
C ASN A 100 -30.39 -6.70 4.58
N CYS A 101 -29.25 -7.20 5.07
CA CYS A 101 -28.00 -6.44 5.19
C CYS A 101 -27.51 -5.83 3.86
N HIS A 102 -27.85 -6.45 2.72
CA HIS A 102 -27.47 -5.96 1.40
C HIS A 102 -28.30 -4.75 0.95
N MET A 103 -29.54 -4.63 1.44
CA MET A 103 -30.48 -3.57 1.04
C MET A 103 -30.46 -2.38 2.00
N VAL A 104 -29.73 -2.46 3.11
CA VAL A 104 -29.57 -1.34 4.06
C VAL A 104 -28.76 -0.26 3.35
N LYS A 105 -29.38 0.90 3.13
CA LYS A 105 -28.69 2.12 2.70
C LYS A 105 -27.94 2.72 3.90
N GLU A 106 -26.71 3.17 3.67
CA GLU A 106 -25.94 3.97 4.64
C GLU A 106 -26.71 5.22 5.09
#